data_AF-A0A2E9NP39-F1
#
_entry.id   AF-A0A2E9NP39-F1
#
_cell.length_a   1.000
_cell.length_b   1.000
_cell.length_c   1.000
_cell.angle_alpha   90.00
_cell.angle_beta   90.00
_cell.angle_gamma   90.00
#
_symmetry.space_group_name_H-M   'P 1'
#
loop_
_entity.id
_entity.type
_entity.pdbx_description
1 polymer ?
#
loop_
_entity_poly.entity_id
_entity_poly.type
_entity_poly.pdbx_seq_one_letter_code
_entity_poly.pdbx_strand_id
1 'polypeptide(L)'
;MSLRIAFDIDGVFADLESSYRRVVQTLFGDTLPAAAPPDAVEPGDDPAADTDIEPVHPPGITLSNWQESEAWREIEEAENFWASLPPHEPGILKRVQELAERHRWEIFFVTQPPILPEGPCSARPSDG
;
A
#
# COMPACT_ATOMS: atom_id res chain seq x y z
N MET A 1 -7.68 31.96 -6.53
CA MET A 1 -7.33 30.99 -5.47
C MET A 1 -6.40 29.95 -6.06
N SER A 2 -5.41 29.49 -5.29
CA SER A 2 -4.57 28.34 -5.67
C SER A 2 -5.36 27.05 -5.41
N LEU A 3 -5.27 26.07 -6.31
CA LEU A 3 -5.88 24.75 -6.09
C LEU A 3 -4.95 23.95 -5.17
N ARG A 4 -5.52 23.36 -4.12
CA ARG A 4 -4.82 22.50 -3.19
C ARG A 4 -5.20 21.05 -3.45
N ILE A 5 -4.21 20.20 -3.66
CA ILE A 5 -4.41 18.78 -3.94
C ILE A 5 -3.61 17.97 -2.93
N ALA A 6 -4.29 17.08 -2.22
CA ALA A 6 -3.64 16.07 -1.39
C ALA A 6 -3.65 14.75 -2.16
N PHE A 7 -2.49 14.12 -2.26
CA PHE A 7 -2.36 12.75 -2.76
C PHE A 7 -1.96 11.82 -1.63
N ASP A 8 -2.51 10.62 -1.64
CA ASP A 8 -1.87 9.50 -0.97
C ASP A 8 -0.56 9.11 -1.71
N ILE A 9 0.26 8.26 -1.12
CA ILE A 9 1.50 7.77 -1.72
C ILE A 9 1.35 6.33 -2.19
N ASP A 10 0.97 5.43 -1.29
CA ASP A 10 0.99 3.99 -1.49
C ASP A 10 -0.27 3.56 -2.27
N GLY A 11 -0.09 2.94 -3.43
CA GLY A 11 -1.19 2.65 -4.38
C GLY A 11 -1.59 3.83 -5.27
N VAL A 12 -0.97 5.01 -5.11
CA VAL A 12 -1.18 6.18 -6.01
C VAL A 12 0.07 6.48 -6.82
N PHE A 13 1.19 6.71 -6.15
CA PHE A 13 2.48 6.90 -6.80
C PHE A 13 3.34 5.65 -6.70
N ALA A 14 3.42 5.06 -5.50
CA ALA A 14 4.19 3.87 -5.22
C ALA A 14 3.32 2.63 -5.50
N ASP A 15 3.79 1.74 -6.36
CA ASP A 15 3.09 0.51 -6.75
C ASP A 15 3.23 -0.56 -5.67
N LEU A 16 2.46 -0.36 -4.61
CA LEU A 16 2.32 -1.29 -3.49
C LEU A 16 1.68 -2.60 -3.95
N GLU A 17 0.70 -2.54 -4.84
CA GLU A 17 -0.04 -3.72 -5.31
C GLU A 17 0.90 -4.74 -5.98
N SER A 18 1.70 -4.34 -6.97
CA SER A 18 2.55 -5.30 -7.68
C SER A 18 3.66 -5.85 -6.80
N SER A 19 4.15 -5.02 -5.87
CA SER A 19 5.17 -5.41 -4.89
C SER A 19 4.61 -6.39 -3.86
N TYR A 20 3.41 -6.15 -3.33
CA TYR A 20 2.68 -7.07 -2.46
C TYR A 20 2.42 -8.41 -3.15
N ARG A 21 1.96 -8.39 -4.41
CA ARG A 21 1.76 -9.61 -5.21
C ARG A 21 3.05 -10.41 -5.38
N ARG A 22 4.19 -9.73 -5.54
CA ARG A 22 5.50 -10.40 -5.64
C ARG A 22 5.88 -11.09 -4.35
N VAL A 23 5.62 -10.47 -3.19
CA VAL A 23 5.82 -11.11 -1.88
C VAL A 23 4.94 -12.36 -1.77
N VAL A 24 3.64 -12.22 -2.05
CA VAL A 24 2.68 -13.33 -2.04
C VAL A 24 3.09 -14.48 -2.97
N GLN A 25 3.56 -14.18 -4.19
CA GLN A 25 4.07 -15.18 -5.13
C GLN A 25 5.34 -15.87 -4.61
N THR A 26 6.22 -15.12 -3.93
CA THR A 26 7.45 -15.67 -3.36
C THR A 26 7.15 -16.64 -2.22
N LEU A 27 6.16 -16.32 -1.37
CA LEU A 27 5.76 -17.14 -0.23
C LEU A 27 4.88 -18.33 -0.61
N PHE A 28 3.96 -18.16 -1.57
CA PHE A 28 2.86 -19.09 -1.82
C PHE A 28 2.69 -19.53 -3.28
N GLY A 29 3.61 -19.20 -4.19
CA GLY A 29 3.43 -19.33 -5.64
C GLY A 29 2.86 -20.67 -6.16
N ASP A 30 3.16 -21.80 -5.50
CA ASP A 30 2.65 -23.12 -5.88
C ASP A 30 1.35 -23.54 -5.16
N THR A 31 0.93 -22.80 -4.14
CA THR A 31 -0.20 -23.14 -3.24
C THR A 31 -1.40 -22.20 -3.38
N LEU A 32 -1.30 -21.15 -4.20
CA LEU A 32 -2.41 -20.23 -4.41
C LEU A 32 -3.49 -20.86 -5.29
N PRO A 33 -4.76 -20.93 -4.84
CA PRO A 33 -5.85 -21.31 -5.71
C PRO A 33 -5.97 -20.28 -6.85
N ALA A 34 -6.18 -20.75 -8.08
CA ALA A 34 -6.40 -19.87 -9.22
C ALA A 34 -7.60 -18.96 -8.92
N ALA A 35 -7.41 -17.64 -9.08
CA ALA A 35 -8.47 -16.69 -8.80
C ALA A 35 -9.67 -16.93 -9.73
N ALA A 36 -10.86 -16.88 -9.15
CA ALA A 36 -12.09 -16.90 -9.93
C ALA A 36 -12.17 -15.64 -10.81
N PRO A 37 -12.72 -15.74 -12.03
CA PRO A 37 -12.87 -14.59 -12.91
C PRO A 37 -13.72 -13.49 -12.25
N PRO A 38 -13.46 -12.21 -12.58
CA PRO A 38 -14.05 -11.05 -11.90
C PRO A 38 -15.58 -10.94 -12.00
N ASP A 39 -16.23 -11.74 -12.85
CA ASP A 39 -17.69 -11.70 -13.08
C ASP A 39 -18.52 -12.49 -12.03
N ALA A 40 -17.91 -12.96 -10.94
CA ALA A 40 -18.58 -13.82 -9.94
C ALA A 40 -19.00 -13.10 -8.64
N VAL A 41 -18.92 -11.77 -8.57
CA VAL A 41 -19.34 -11.02 -7.37
C VAL A 41 -20.81 -10.63 -7.50
N GLU A 42 -21.70 -11.46 -6.93
CA GLU A 42 -23.09 -11.08 -6.68
C GLU A 42 -23.13 -9.99 -5.59
N PRO A 43 -23.83 -8.86 -5.78
CA PRO A 43 -23.90 -7.80 -4.78
C PRO A 43 -24.74 -8.26 -3.57
N GLY A 44 -24.07 -8.46 -2.43
CA GLY A 44 -24.72 -8.64 -1.14
C GLY A 44 -25.12 -7.30 -0.54
N ASP A 45 -26.43 -7.09 -0.39
CA ASP A 45 -27.03 -5.98 0.35
C ASP A 45 -26.88 -6.23 1.87
N ASP A 46 -26.06 -5.44 2.58
CA ASP A 46 -26.30 -5.14 4.00
C ASP A 46 -25.50 -3.89 4.45
N PRO A 47 -26.16 -2.77 4.83
CA PRO A 47 -25.48 -1.54 5.22
C PRO A 47 -25.48 -1.37 6.74
N ALA A 48 -24.78 -2.23 7.49
CA ALA A 48 -24.49 -1.97 8.91
C ALA A 48 -23.45 -2.96 9.50
N ALA A 49 -22.16 -2.71 9.30
CA ALA A 49 -21.11 -3.24 10.17
C ALA A 49 -19.87 -2.35 10.12
N ASP A 50 -19.25 -2.22 11.29
CA ASP A 50 -17.97 -1.61 11.67
C ASP A 50 -17.03 -1.05 10.59
N THR A 51 -16.44 0.11 10.87
CA THR A 51 -15.23 0.63 10.23
C THR A 51 -13.98 -0.19 10.58
N ASP A 52 -14.01 -1.50 10.33
CA ASP A 52 -12.81 -2.22 9.96
C ASP A 52 -12.59 -1.90 8.49
N ILE A 53 -11.52 -1.18 8.17
CA ILE A 53 -11.08 -1.03 6.79
C ILE A 53 -10.70 -2.44 6.34
N GLU A 54 -11.59 -3.12 5.61
CA GLU A 54 -11.25 -4.39 4.97
C GLU A 54 -9.97 -4.15 4.15
N PRO A 55 -8.93 -4.97 4.33
CA PRO A 55 -7.73 -4.84 3.54
C PRO A 55 -8.13 -4.97 2.08
N VAL A 56 -7.89 -3.89 1.32
CA VAL A 56 -8.20 -3.85 -0.10
C VAL A 56 -7.28 -4.85 -0.79
N HIS A 57 -7.78 -6.06 -1.01
CA HIS A 57 -7.02 -7.10 -1.69
C HIS A 57 -6.80 -6.67 -3.14
N PRO A 58 -5.58 -6.81 -3.66
CA PRO A 58 -5.34 -6.55 -5.07
C PRO A 58 -6.13 -7.57 -5.93
N PRO A 59 -6.90 -7.12 -6.95
CA PRO A 59 -7.90 -7.94 -7.64
C PRO A 59 -7.31 -9.20 -8.31
N GLY A 60 -7.80 -10.39 -7.98
CA GLY A 60 -7.38 -11.62 -8.66
C GLY A 60 -6.32 -12.45 -7.94
N ILE A 61 -6.17 -12.30 -6.62
CA ILE A 61 -5.62 -13.33 -5.72
C ILE A 61 -6.56 -13.46 -4.53
N THR A 62 -6.97 -14.69 -4.20
CA THR A 62 -7.73 -14.97 -2.97
C THR A 62 -6.77 -15.58 -1.96
N LEU A 63 -6.55 -14.89 -0.84
CA LEU A 63 -5.71 -15.35 0.27
C LEU A 63 -6.60 -15.75 1.44
N SER A 64 -6.19 -16.77 2.18
CA SER A 64 -6.68 -16.95 3.54
C SER A 64 -6.12 -15.86 4.47
N ASN A 65 -6.83 -15.52 5.55
CA ASN A 65 -6.38 -14.52 6.53
C ASN A 65 -4.96 -14.80 7.06
N TRP A 66 -4.59 -16.08 7.17
CA TRP A 66 -3.24 -16.48 7.57
C TRP A 66 -2.20 -16.13 6.50
N GLN A 67 -2.46 -16.46 5.22
CA GLN A 67 -1.54 -16.13 4.12
C GLN A 67 -1.35 -14.61 3.97
N GLU A 68 -2.42 -13.86 4.16
CA GLU A 68 -2.35 -12.40 4.17
C GLU A 68 -1.50 -11.88 5.34
N SER A 69 -1.75 -12.37 6.55
CA SER A 69 -0.98 -11.98 7.74
C SER A 69 0.51 -12.29 7.58
N GLU A 70 0.83 -13.43 6.98
CA GLU A 70 2.20 -13.85 6.72
C GLU A 70 2.88 -12.98 5.66
N ALA A 71 2.15 -12.61 4.60
CA ALA A 71 2.66 -11.69 3.58
C ALA A 71 2.94 -10.29 4.17
N TRP A 72 2.06 -9.80 5.05
CA TRP A 72 2.30 -8.55 5.77
C TRP A 72 3.50 -8.64 6.70
N ARG A 73 3.67 -9.76 7.43
CA ARG A 73 4.85 -9.96 8.28
C ARG A 73 6.15 -9.91 7.47
N GLU A 74 6.19 -10.57 6.31
CA GLU A 74 7.35 -10.53 5.42
C GLU A 74 7.65 -9.09 4.93
N ILE A 75 6.61 -8.30 4.64
CA ILE A 75 6.75 -6.89 4.27
C ILE A 75 7.28 -6.03 5.42
N GLU A 76 6.81 -6.26 6.64
CA GLU A 76 7.26 -5.56 7.84
C GLU A 76 8.72 -5.87 8.18
N GLU A 77 9.16 -7.11 7.96
CA GLU A 77 10.54 -7.55 8.19
C GLU A 77 11.50 -7.13 7.04
N ALA A 78 10.97 -6.85 5.85
CA ALA A 78 11.77 -6.49 4.69
C ALA A 78 12.41 -5.10 4.82
N GLU A 79 13.75 -5.08 4.88
CA GLU A 79 14.51 -3.84 4.88
C GLU A 79 14.24 -3.01 3.62
N ASN A 80 13.95 -1.72 3.81
CA ASN A 80 13.71 -0.74 2.74
C ASN A 80 12.55 -1.08 1.80
N PHE A 81 11.59 -1.93 2.19
CA PHE A 81 10.45 -2.29 1.34
C PHE A 81 9.74 -1.06 0.74
N TRP A 82 9.27 -0.15 1.60
CA TRP A 82 8.54 1.07 1.20
C TRP A 82 9.37 2.00 0.29
N ALA A 83 10.67 2.11 0.54
CA ALA A 83 11.56 2.95 -0.28
C ALA A 83 11.93 2.30 -1.63
N SER A 84 11.72 0.99 -1.76
CA SER A 84 12.02 0.21 -2.96
C SER A 84 10.83 0.10 -3.93
N LEU A 85 9.65 0.56 -3.53
CA LEU A 85 8.44 0.48 -4.35
C LEU A 85 8.64 1.23 -5.68
N PRO A 86 8.37 0.58 -6.82
CA PRO A 86 8.46 1.23 -8.11
C PRO A 86 7.31 2.23 -8.27
N PRO A 87 7.46 3.28 -9.11
CA PRO A 87 6.33 4.13 -9.43
C PRO A 87 5.33 3.40 -10.34
N HIS A 88 4.03 3.65 -10.18
CA HIS A 88 2.99 3.09 -11.07
C HIS A 88 3.22 3.44 -12.54
N GLU A 89 3.67 4.66 -12.81
CA GLU A 89 4.05 5.09 -14.15
C GLU A 89 5.42 5.78 -14.14
N PRO A 90 6.29 5.47 -15.12
CA PRO A 90 7.56 6.16 -15.27
C PRO A 90 7.36 7.68 -15.38
N GLY A 91 8.05 8.43 -14.51
CA GLY A 91 8.03 9.89 -14.51
C GLY A 91 6.75 10.55 -14.00
N ILE A 92 5.84 9.81 -13.34
CA ILE A 92 4.58 10.35 -12.81
C ILE A 92 4.78 11.59 -11.93
N LEU A 93 5.74 11.54 -10.99
CA LEU A 93 6.05 12.66 -10.09
C LEU A 93 6.51 13.91 -10.87
N LYS A 94 7.30 13.71 -11.94
CA LYS A 94 7.75 14.81 -12.80
C LYS A 94 6.57 15.46 -13.53
N ARG A 95 5.65 14.66 -14.08
CA ARG A 95 4.43 15.18 -14.73
C ARG A 95 3.56 15.96 -13.74
N VAL A 96 3.38 15.44 -12.53
CA VAL A 96 2.61 16.11 -11.47
C VAL A 96 3.27 17.41 -11.05
N GLN A 97 4.59 17.44 -10.88
CA GLN A 97 5.35 18.65 -10.59
C GLN A 97 5.17 19.71 -11.70
N GLU A 98 5.34 19.34 -12.96
CA GLU A 98 5.18 20.26 -14.10
C GLU A 98 3.77 20.86 -14.16
N LEU A 99 2.73 20.08 -13.85
CA LEU A 99 1.36 20.57 -13.76
C LEU A 99 1.17 21.52 -12.58
N ALA A 100 1.74 21.17 -11.42
CA ALA A 100 1.66 22.02 -10.23
C ALA A 100 2.29 23.39 -10.46
N GLU A 101 3.47 23.43 -11.08
CA GLU A 101 4.16 24.66 -11.43
C GLU A 101 3.35 25.48 -12.45
N ARG A 102 2.90 24.85 -13.53
CA ARG A 102 2.13 25.51 -14.61
C ARG A 102 0.85 26.16 -14.09
N HIS A 103 0.14 25.46 -13.20
CA HIS A 103 -1.17 25.90 -12.71
C HIS A 103 -1.13 26.55 -11.32
N ARG A 104 0.07 26.67 -10.73
CA ARG A 104 0.30 27.17 -9.36
C ARG A 104 -0.55 26.40 -8.35
N TRP A 105 -0.51 25.07 -8.43
CA TRP A 105 -1.14 24.19 -7.45
C TRP A 105 -0.24 24.02 -6.23
N GLU A 106 -0.86 23.88 -5.07
CA GLU A 106 -0.20 23.45 -3.85
C GLU A 106 -0.45 21.94 -3.68
N ILE A 107 0.62 21.16 -3.69
CA ILE A 107 0.55 19.70 -3.56
C ILE A 107 0.98 19.28 -2.15
N PHE A 108 0.19 18.41 -1.55
CA PHE A 108 0.48 17.76 -0.28
C PHE A 108 0.51 16.25 -0.50
N PHE A 109 1.43 15.55 0.15
CA PHE A 109 1.37 14.10 0.29
C PHE A 109 0.84 13.78 1.69
N VAL A 110 -0.23 12.99 1.74
CA VAL A 110 -0.92 12.60 2.96
C VAL A 110 -1.07 11.09 2.92
N THR A 111 -0.15 10.38 3.59
CA THR A 111 -0.14 8.91 3.72
C THR A 111 -0.11 8.53 5.21
N GLN A 112 -0.48 7.29 5.50
CA GLN A 112 -0.37 6.70 6.83
C GLN A 112 0.92 5.86 6.92
N PRO A 113 1.81 6.11 7.90
CA PRO A 113 2.95 5.24 8.09
C PRO A 113 2.50 3.85 8.54
N PRO A 114 3.23 2.79 8.19
CA PRO A 114 2.98 1.46 8.74
C PRO A 114 3.14 1.51 10.26
N ILE A 115 2.26 0.80 10.98
CA ILE A 115 2.38 0.62 12.43
C ILE A 115 3.48 -0.41 12.66
N LEU A 116 4.72 0.06 12.79
CA LEU A 116 5.81 -0.82 13.21
C LEU A 116 5.61 -1.18 14.69
N PRO A 117 5.79 -2.45 15.09
CA PRO A 117 5.83 -2.77 16.52
C PRO A 117 6.93 -1.93 17.16
N GLU A 118 6.58 -1.23 18.24
CA GLU A 118 7.49 -0.37 19.00
C GLU A 118 8.76 -1.17 19.34
N GLY A 119 9.84 -0.97 18.59
CA GLY A 119 11.17 -1.42 18.99
C GLY A 119 11.53 -0.75 20.31
N PRO A 120 12.39 -1.36 21.16
CA PRO A 120 12.78 -0.73 22.41
C PRO A 120 13.35 0.65 22.08
N CYS A 121 12.64 1.68 22.54
CA CYS A 121 13.02 3.08 22.44
C CYS A 121 14.52 3.19 22.78
N SER A 122 15.35 3.37 21.75
CA SER A 122 16.80 3.35 21.87
C SER A 122 17.19 4.34 22.98
N ALA A 123 17.90 3.80 23.97
CA ALA A 123 18.28 4.48 25.19
C ALA A 123 18.78 5.90 24.93
N ARG A 124 18.37 6.82 25.82
CA ARG A 124 18.93 8.17 25.93
C ARG A 124 20.47 8.11 25.84
N PRO A 125 21.13 9.12 25.24
CA PRO A 125 22.56 9.24 25.38
C PRO A 125 22.91 9.31 26.86
N SER A 126 23.83 8.45 27.28
CA SER A 126 24.47 8.58 28.59
C SER A 126 25.24 9.88 28.58
N ASP A 127 24.73 10.91 29.24
CA ASP A 127 25.53 12.08 29.60
C ASP A 127 26.70 11.61 30.47
N GLY A 128 27.90 12.08 30.10
CA GLY A 128 29.19 11.68 30.67
C GLY A 128 29.49 12.18 32.07
#